data_AF-A0A358R164-F1
#
_entry.id   AF-A0A358R164-F1
#
_cell.length_a   1.000
_cell.length_b   1.000
_cell.length_c   1.000
_cell.angle_alpha   90.00
_cell.angle_beta   90.00
_cell.angle_gamma   90.00
#
_symmetry.space_group_name_H-M   'P 1'
#
loop_
_entity.id
_entity.type
_entity.pdbx_description
1 polymer ?
#
loop_
_entity_poly.entity_id
_entity_poly.type
_entity_poly.pdbx_seq_one_letter_code
_entity_poly.pdbx_strand_id
1 'polypeptide(L)' 'MKIEIRGVEKLSFRERQVVAFKETGINNEEVARRLGLSASTVATLFNRARVKGYEVVMVIPGSSLGIYGTDDNEENS' A
#
# COMPACT_ATOMS: atom_id res chain seq x y z
N MET A 1 -1.34 12.37 -2.85
CA MET A 1 -1.83 11.08 -2.30
C MET A 1 -0.64 10.15 -2.17
N LYS A 2 -0.38 9.58 -0.98
CA LYS A 2 0.75 8.69 -0.71
C LYS A 2 0.21 7.36 -0.19
N ILE A 3 0.75 6.24 -0.65
CA ILE A 3 0.42 4.90 -0.16
C ILE A 3 1.61 4.39 0.64
N GLU A 4 1.34 3.84 1.82
CA GLU A 4 2.32 3.19 2.68
C GLU A 4 1.90 1.75 2.94
N ILE A 5 2.86 0.84 2.99
CA ILE A 5 2.65 -0.54 3.46
C ILE A 5 3.32 -0.61 4.84
N ARG A 6 2.56 -0.92 5.88
CA ARG A 6 3.04 -1.13 7.26
C ARG A 6 3.14 -2.61 7.58
N GLY A 7 3.99 -2.99 8.53
CA GLY A 7 4.21 -4.40 8.88
C GLY A 7 5.06 -5.17 7.86
N VAL A 8 5.85 -4.46 7.04
CA VAL A 8 6.66 -5.04 5.95
C VAL A 8 7.75 -5.98 6.46
N GLU A 9 8.18 -5.78 7.70
CA GLU A 9 9.19 -6.57 8.40
C GLU A 9 8.72 -8.01 8.65
N LYS A 10 7.40 -8.24 8.71
CA LYS A 10 6.81 -9.59 8.84
C LYS A 10 6.84 -10.36 7.52
N LEU A 11 7.03 -9.66 6.40
CA LEU A 11 7.03 -10.23 5.06
C LEU A 11 8.44 -10.68 4.66
N SER A 12 8.52 -11.73 3.85
CA SER A 12 9.72 -12.10 3.10
C SER A 12 9.94 -11.11 1.96
N PHE A 13 11.15 -11.11 1.39
CA PHE A 13 11.47 -10.26 0.25
C PHE A 13 10.51 -10.47 -0.93
N ARG A 14 10.20 -11.73 -1.27
CA ARG A 14 9.28 -12.06 -2.36
C ARG A 14 7.84 -11.64 -2.08
N GLU A 15 7.37 -11.80 -0.83
CA GLU A 15 6.06 -11.31 -0.44
C GLU A 15 5.98 -9.78 -0.55
N ARG A 16 7.02 -9.04 -0.12
CA ARG A 16 7.06 -7.58 -0.27
C ARG A 16 6.94 -7.13 -1.72
N GLN A 17 7.68 -7.78 -2.62
CA GLN A 17 7.61 -7.47 -4.05
C GLN A 17 6.22 -7.73 -4.63
N VAL A 18 5.60 -8.87 -4.28
CA VAL A 18 4.25 -9.21 -4.72
C VAL A 18 3.23 -8.21 -4.19
N VAL A 19 3.26 -7.91 -2.88
CA VAL A 19 2.33 -6.95 -2.25
C VAL A 19 2.44 -5.56 -2.90
N ALA A 20 3.66 -5.04 -3.10
CA ALA A 20 3.86 -3.72 -3.70
C ALA A 20 3.18 -3.57 -5.07
N PHE A 21 3.20 -4.61 -5.91
CA PHE A 21 2.51 -4.59 -7.20
C PHE A 21 1.01 -4.87 -7.07
N LYS A 22 0.61 -5.82 -6.22
CA LYS A 22 -0.80 -6.20 -6.06
C LYS A 22 -1.65 -5.06 -5.48
N GLU A 23 -1.13 -4.35 -4.49
CA GLU A 23 -1.82 -3.23 -3.83
C GLU A 23 -1.85 -1.96 -4.67
N THR A 24 -1.04 -1.90 -5.73
CA THR A 24 -1.09 -0.83 -6.74
C THR A 24 -1.96 -1.20 -7.96
N GLY A 25 -2.68 -2.33 -7.89
CA GLY A 25 -3.69 -2.72 -8.88
C GLY A 25 -3.19 -3.63 -10.00
N ILE A 26 -1.96 -4.14 -9.94
CA ILE A 26 -1.43 -5.04 -10.98
C ILE A 26 -2.00 -6.46 -10.80
N ASN A 27 -2.42 -7.09 -11.91
CA ASN A 27 -2.93 -8.46 -11.91
C ASN A 27 -1.83 -9.52 -11.72
N ASN A 28 -2.22 -10.78 -11.50
CA ASN A 28 -1.27 -11.82 -11.11
C ASN A 28 -0.33 -12.20 -12.26
N GLU A 29 -0.83 -12.19 -13.49
CA GLU A 29 -0.14 -12.55 -14.72
C GLU A 29 0.99 -11.56 -15.01
N GLU A 30 0.72 -10.27 -14.86
CA GLU A 30 1.70 -9.22 -15.07
C GLU A 30 2.76 -9.19 -13.96
N VAL A 31 2.37 -9.40 -12.69
CA VAL A 31 3.33 -9.56 -11.58
C VAL A 31 4.22 -10.78 -11.80
N ALA A 32 3.64 -11.89 -12.23
CA ALA A 32 4.34 -13.13 -12.52
C ALA A 32 5.41 -12.93 -13.60
N ARG A 33 5.04 -12.26 -14.71
CA ARG A 33 5.97 -11.90 -15.79
C ARG A 33 7.11 -11.00 -15.31
N ARG A 34 6.81 -9.98 -14.48
CA ARG A 34 7.83 -9.06 -13.94
C ARG A 34 8.80 -9.72 -12.97
N LEU A 35 8.34 -10.67 -12.18
CA LEU A 35 9.12 -11.31 -11.11
C LEU A 35 9.75 -12.66 -11.50
N GLY A 36 9.45 -13.16 -12.71
CA GLY A 36 9.88 -14.49 -13.17
C GLY A 36 9.23 -15.63 -12.39
N LEU A 37 7.95 -15.49 -12.05
CA LEU A 37 7.18 -16.46 -11.26
C LEU A 37 5.98 -16.98 -12.07
N SER A 38 5.28 -17.99 -11.56
CA SER A 38 3.95 -18.34 -12.06
C SER A 38 2.87 -17.48 -11.40
N ALA A 39 1.74 -17.28 -12.09
CA ALA A 39 0.57 -16.58 -11.51
C ALA A 39 0.05 -17.27 -10.23
N SER A 40 0.13 -18.60 -10.15
CA SER A 40 -0.23 -19.38 -8.95
C SER A 40 0.71 -19.11 -7.77
N THR A 41 2.01 -18.94 -8.05
CA THR A 41 3.01 -18.59 -7.02
C THR A 41 2.75 -17.18 -6.49
N VAL A 42 2.43 -16.23 -7.39
CA VAL A 42 2.05 -14.86 -6.99
C VAL A 42 0.82 -14.89 -6.08
N ALA A 43 -0.24 -15.61 -6.46
CA ALA A 43 -1.44 -15.73 -5.64
C ALA A 43 -1.14 -16.34 -4.26
N THR A 44 -0.29 -17.37 -4.21
CA THR A 44 0.12 -18.02 -2.95
C THR A 44 0.91 -17.08 -2.05
N LEU A 45 1.90 -16.37 -2.60
CA LEU A 45 2.70 -15.39 -1.86
C LEU A 45 1.84 -14.24 -1.35
N PHE A 46 0.92 -13.74 -2.17
CA PHE A 46 0.01 -12.67 -1.79
C PHE A 46 -0.91 -13.09 -0.64
N ASN A 47 -1.51 -14.28 -0.71
CA ASN A 47 -2.35 -14.82 0.36
C ASN A 47 -1.55 -15.01 1.66
N ARG A 48 -0.35 -15.57 1.57
CA ARG A 48 0.53 -15.74 2.73
C ARG A 48 0.90 -14.41 3.37
N ALA A 49 1.19 -13.39 2.56
CA ALA A 49 1.46 -12.05 3.05
C ALA A 49 0.26 -11.48 3.83
N ARG A 50 -0.96 -11.61 3.30
CA ARG A 50 -2.17 -11.10 3.96
C ARG A 50 -2.42 -11.74 5.33
N VAL A 51 -2.13 -13.03 5.48
CA VAL A 51 -2.24 -13.74 6.77
C VAL A 51 -1.25 -13.21 7.81
N LYS A 52 -0.11 -12.65 7.39
CA LYS A 52 0.89 -12.07 8.30
C LYS A 52 0.49 -10.70 8.85
N GLY A 53 -0.61 -10.11 8.36
CA GLY A 53 -1.18 -8.88 8.89
C GLY A 53 -0.33 -7.64 8.60
N TYR A 54 0.05 -7.43 7.33
CA TYR A 54 0.48 -6.11 6.87
C TYR A 54 -0.73 -5.21 6.63
N GLU A 55 -0.52 -3.89 6.64
CA GLU A 55 -1.58 -2.92 6.41
C GLU A 55 -1.22 -2.03 5.23
N VAL A 56 -2.21 -1.68 4.40
CA VAL A 56 -2.08 -0.68 3.34
C VAL A 56 -2.76 0.58 3.80
N VAL A 57 -1.99 1.66 3.94
CA VAL A 57 -2.46 2.94 4.45
C VAL A 57 -2.38 3.98 3.35
N MET A 58 -3.49 4.68 3.12
CA MET A 58 -3.51 5.89 2.30
C MET A 58 -3.27 7.10 3.19
N VAL A 59 -2.18 7.81 2.95
CA VAL A 59 -1.87 9.06 3.63
C VAL A 59 -2.38 10.22 2.78
N ILE A 60 -3.36 10.92 3.34
CA ILE A 60 -3.97 12.12 2.75
C ILE A 60 -3.52 13.32 3.60
N PRO A 61 -2.86 14.34 3.01
CA PRO A 61 -2.53 15.56 3.74
C PRO A 61 -3.79 16.22 4.28
N GLY A 62 -3.74 16.72 5.52
CA GLY A 62 -4.90 17.35 6.18
C GLY A 62 -5.53 18.50 5.37
N SER A 63 -4.69 19.29 4.70
CA SER A 63 -5.10 20.35 3.78
C SER A 63 -5.89 19.86 2.56
N SER A 64 -5.75 18.58 2.18
CA SER A 64 -6.43 17.99 1.02
C SER A 64 -7.84 17.51 1.33
N LEU A 65 -8.22 17.38 2.60
CA LEU A 65 -9.55 16.90 3.01
C LEU A 65 -10.53 18.03 3.35
N GLY A 66 -10.09 19.29 3.33
CA GLY A 66 -10.96 20.45 3.67
C GLY A 66 -11.54 20.39 5.10
N ILE A 67 -11.00 19.52 5.95
CA ILE A 67 -11.46 19.23 7.32
C ILE A 67 -10.89 20.19 8.36
N TYR A 68 -9.82 20.91 8.01
CA TYR A 68 -9.39 22.06 8.79
C TYR A 68 -10.21 23.25 8.30
N GLY A 69 -11.20 23.65 9.11
CA GLY A 69 -11.91 24.91 8.95
C GLY A 69 -10.90 26.06 8.95
N THR A 70 -11.28 27.15 8.28
CA THR A 70 -10.54 28.41 8.21
C THR A 70 -10.42 29.09 9.57
N ASP A 71 -9.64 28.52 10.50
CA ASP A 71 -9.30 29.14 11.79
C ASP A 71 -7.99 29.96 11.69
N ASP A 72 -7.73 30.56 10.53
CA ASP A 72 -6.62 31.52 10.30
C ASP A 72 -7.16 32.95 10.07
N ASN A 73 -8.30 33.31 10.66
CA ASN A 73 -8.77 34.70 10.72
C ASN A 73 -9.33 35.01 12.10
N GLU A 74 -8.46 35.38 13.05
CA GLU A 74 -8.70 36.40 14.08
C GLU A 74 -7.57 36.35 15.11
N GLU A 75 -6.54 37.20 14.93
CA GLU A 75 -5.89 37.96 16.02
C GLU A 75 -4.68 38.73 15.46
N ASN A 76 -4.94 39.97 15.01
CA ASN A 76 -4.15 41.16 15.32
C ASN A 76 -4.76 42.37 14.58
N SER A 77 -5.70 43.03 15.26
CA SER A 77 -6.05 44.45 15.04
C SER A 77 -5.55 45.26 16.22
#